data_AF-A0A1Q4Z6A9-F1
#
_entry.id   AF-A0A1Q4Z6A9-F1
#
_cell.length_a   1.000
_cell.length_b   1.000
_cell.length_c   1.000
_cell.angle_alpha   90.00
_cell.angle_beta   90.00
_cell.angle_gamma   90.00
#
_symmetry.space_group_name_H-M   'P 1'
#
loop_
_entity.id
_entity.type
_entity.pdbx_description
1 polymer ?
#
loop_
_entity_poly.entity_id
_entity_poly.type
_entity_poly.pdbx_seq_one_letter_code
_entity_poly.pdbx_strand_id
1 'polypeptide(L)'
;MFENLNWWEIGALLLLALLIFGDRLPTVINDGLRMVRNLRAMARNATGDLSRELGTDIQLEDLHPKAFIRKHLLSEEDEQAIRKPLQSMYDGLRADVSGVHDDLKEVAKAADVRNTTRPITATGGTAAAPAPRASYDDAT
;
A
#
# COMPACT_ATOMS: atom_id res chain seq x y z
N MET A 1 4.97 -2.03 11.19
CA MET A 1 3.82 -1.22 11.66
C MET A 1 3.09 -1.87 12.84
N PHE A 2 2.88 -3.20 12.83
CA PHE A 2 2.28 -3.93 13.97
C PHE A 2 3.18 -4.05 15.22
N GLU A 3 4.48 -3.81 15.09
CA GLU A 3 5.43 -3.88 16.22
C GLU A 3 5.29 -2.73 17.24
N ASN A 4 4.58 -1.66 16.88
CA ASN A 4 4.29 -0.53 17.78
C ASN A 4 2.99 -0.71 18.58
N LEU A 5 2.33 -1.88 18.49
CA LEU A 5 1.00 -2.10 19.05
C LEU A 5 1.09 -2.46 20.55
N ASN A 6 0.53 -1.61 21.39
CA ASN A 6 0.52 -1.78 22.84
C ASN A 6 -0.64 -2.69 23.28
N TRP A 7 -0.53 -3.30 24.48
CA TRP A 7 -1.61 -4.15 24.99
C TRP A 7 -2.96 -3.45 25.11
N TRP A 8 -2.96 -2.15 25.43
CA TRP A 8 -4.19 -1.37 25.52
C TRP A 8 -4.86 -1.16 24.14
N GLU A 9 -4.07 -1.01 23.07
CA GLU A 9 -4.57 -0.86 21.70
C GLU A 9 -5.15 -2.18 21.20
N ILE A 10 -4.54 -3.32 21.57
CA ILE A 10 -5.12 -4.65 21.31
C ILE A 10 -6.47 -4.80 22.00
N GLY A 11 -6.59 -4.32 23.25
CA GLY A 11 -7.88 -4.26 23.95
C GLY A 11 -8.91 -3.40 23.21
N ALA A 12 -8.51 -2.22 22.73
CA ALA A 12 -9.38 -1.32 21.96
C ALA A 12 -9.83 -1.96 20.63
N LEU A 13 -8.93 -2.65 19.92
CA LEU A 13 -9.25 -3.37 18.69
C LEU A 13 -10.19 -4.56 18.93
N LEU A 14 -10.03 -5.27 20.05
CA LEU A 14 -10.97 -6.34 20.44
C LEU A 14 -12.36 -5.79 20.71
N LEU A 15 -12.46 -4.67 21.44
CA LEU A 15 -13.74 -4.00 21.66
C LEU A 15 -14.37 -3.52 20.35
N LEU A 16 -13.58 -2.96 19.45
CA LEU A 16 -14.04 -2.55 18.12
C LEU A 16 -14.51 -3.75 17.28
N ALA A 17 -13.79 -4.86 17.32
CA ALA A 17 -14.19 -6.09 16.64
C ALA A 17 -15.51 -6.63 17.21
N LEU A 18 -15.68 -6.64 18.54
CA LEU A 18 -16.96 -6.98 19.16
C LEU A 18 -18.08 -6.00 18.77
N LEU A 19 -17.80 -4.71 18.62
CA LEU A 19 -18.81 -3.73 18.20
C LEU A 19 -19.27 -3.95 16.75
N ILE A 20 -18.33 -4.25 15.85
CA ILE A 20 -18.60 -4.43 14.42
C ILE A 20 -19.26 -5.79 14.15
N PHE A 21 -18.68 -6.85 14.71
CA PHE A 21 -19.09 -8.23 14.42
C PHE A 21 -20.06 -8.81 15.46
N GLY A 22 -20.07 -8.28 16.67
CA GLY A 22 -20.92 -8.76 17.75
C GLY A 22 -20.71 -10.24 18.06
N ASP A 23 -21.84 -10.92 18.16
CA ASP A 23 -22.03 -12.36 18.33
C ASP A 23 -21.56 -13.20 17.13
N ARG A 24 -21.29 -12.58 15.96
CA ARG A 24 -20.79 -13.29 14.77
C ARG A 24 -19.27 -13.44 14.72
N LEU A 25 -18.53 -12.74 15.59
CA LEU A 25 -17.07 -12.80 15.66
C LEU A 25 -16.51 -14.24 15.70
N PRO A 26 -16.98 -15.18 16.55
CA PRO A 26 -16.47 -16.55 16.54
C PRO A 26 -16.74 -17.29 15.22
N THR A 27 -17.83 -16.96 14.53
CA THR A 27 -18.15 -17.52 13.21
C THR A 27 -17.18 -17.00 12.16
N VAL A 28 -16.91 -15.68 12.12
CA VAL A 28 -15.96 -15.05 11.20
C VAL A 28 -14.53 -15.57 11.41
N ILE A 29 -14.11 -15.75 12.66
CA ILE A 29 -12.83 -16.38 12.98
C ILE A 29 -12.78 -17.80 12.39
N ASN A 30 -13.80 -18.62 12.63
CA ASN A 30 -13.85 -19.98 12.12
C ASN A 30 -13.81 -20.05 10.59
N ASP A 31 -14.51 -19.15 9.91
CA ASP A 31 -14.51 -19.06 8.45
C ASP A 31 -13.14 -18.63 7.92
N GLY A 32 -12.50 -17.65 8.56
CA GLY A 32 -11.13 -17.23 8.26
C GLY A 32 -10.12 -18.36 8.45
N LEU A 33 -10.20 -19.12 9.55
CA LEU A 33 -9.33 -20.27 9.78
C LEU A 33 -9.55 -21.38 8.74
N ARG A 34 -10.80 -21.64 8.36
CA ARG A 34 -11.12 -22.61 7.30
C ARG A 34 -10.55 -22.17 5.95
N MET A 35 -10.70 -20.90 5.60
CA MET A 35 -10.11 -20.30 4.39
C MET A 35 -8.60 -20.49 4.37
N VAL A 36 -7.89 -20.13 5.46
CA VAL A 36 -6.43 -20.27 5.57
C VAL A 36 -6.01 -21.74 5.45
N ARG A 37 -6.74 -22.66 6.10
CA ARG A 37 -6.43 -24.09 6.04
C ARG A 37 -6.62 -24.66 4.65
N ASN A 38 -7.68 -24.25 3.95
CA ASN A 38 -7.95 -24.65 2.57
C ASN A 38 -6.90 -24.09 1.62
N LEU A 39 -6.50 -22.82 1.80
CA LEU A 39 -5.45 -22.19 1.00
C LEU A 39 -4.11 -22.89 1.20
N ARG A 40 -3.78 -23.28 2.45
CA ARG A 40 -2.59 -24.07 2.76
C ARG A 40 -2.64 -25.48 2.13
N ALA A 41 -3.80 -26.12 2.12
CA ALA A 41 -3.97 -27.42 1.46
C ALA A 41 -3.85 -27.30 -0.07
N MET A 42 -4.47 -26.26 -0.66
CA MET A 42 -4.40 -25.96 -2.09
C MET A 42 -2.97 -25.66 -2.54
N ALA A 43 -2.22 -24.86 -1.76
CA ALA A 43 -0.80 -24.60 -2.04
C ALA A 43 0.02 -25.90 -2.01
N ARG A 44 -0.21 -26.79 -1.04
CA ARG A 44 0.48 -28.09 -0.98
C ARG A 44 0.11 -29.01 -2.14
N ASN A 45 -1.16 -29.09 -2.52
CA ASN A 45 -1.63 -29.95 -3.60
C ASN A 45 -1.13 -29.45 -4.97
N ALA A 46 -1.25 -28.15 -5.24
CA ALA A 46 -0.76 -27.55 -6.49
C ALA A 46 0.76 -27.71 -6.64
N THR A 47 1.51 -27.62 -5.55
CA THR A 47 2.95 -27.92 -5.58
C THR A 47 3.24 -29.40 -5.77
N GLY A 48 2.43 -30.30 -5.19
CA GLY A 48 2.54 -31.74 -5.42
C GLY A 48 2.30 -32.12 -6.88
N ASP A 49 1.26 -31.55 -7.50
CA ASP A 49 0.92 -31.81 -8.90
C ASP A 49 1.98 -31.22 -9.85
N LEU A 50 2.47 -30.00 -9.57
CA LEU A 50 3.54 -29.36 -10.34
C LEU A 50 4.89 -30.08 -10.20
N SER A 51 5.24 -30.55 -8.99
CA SER A 51 6.43 -31.37 -8.72
C SER A 51 6.40 -32.71 -9.49
N ARG A 52 5.21 -33.31 -9.59
CA ARG A 52 5.01 -34.61 -10.23
C ARG A 52 5.03 -34.53 -11.76
N GLU A 53 4.62 -33.40 -12.33
CA GLU A 53 4.69 -33.16 -13.78
C GLU A 53 6.04 -32.60 -14.26
N LEU A 54 6.77 -31.86 -13.42
CA LEU A 54 8.09 -31.31 -13.77
C LEU A 54 9.28 -32.17 -13.30
N GLY A 55 9.06 -33.20 -12.48
CA GLY A 55 10.11 -34.12 -12.02
C GLY A 55 11.13 -33.48 -11.07
N THR A 56 10.82 -32.32 -10.47
CA THR A 56 11.68 -31.62 -9.51
C THR A 56 10.93 -31.36 -8.20
N ASP A 57 11.56 -31.70 -7.08
CA ASP A 57 11.00 -31.61 -5.72
C ASP A 57 10.93 -30.16 -5.23
N ILE A 58 9.84 -29.46 -5.53
CA ILE A 58 9.56 -28.16 -4.93
C ILE A 58 8.96 -28.38 -3.53
N GLN A 59 9.79 -28.28 -2.49
CA GLN A 59 9.34 -28.41 -1.10
C GLN A 59 8.85 -27.05 -0.56
N LEU A 60 7.62 -27.03 -0.06
CA LEU A 60 6.90 -25.83 0.39
C LEU A 60 7.49 -25.15 1.64
N GLU A 61 8.48 -25.76 2.28
CA GLU A 61 9.18 -25.21 3.45
C GLU A 61 10.24 -24.15 3.10
N ASP A 62 10.60 -23.98 1.82
CA ASP A 62 11.59 -22.99 1.33
C ASP A 62 10.99 -21.96 0.36
N LEU A 63 9.87 -21.35 0.76
CA LEU A 63 9.27 -20.19 0.09
C LEU A 63 9.76 -18.84 0.67
N HIS A 64 11.04 -18.74 1.05
CA HIS A 64 11.66 -17.42 1.04
C HIS A 64 11.87 -17.03 -0.43
N PRO A 65 11.31 -15.91 -0.93
CA PRO A 65 11.45 -15.53 -2.34
C PRO A 65 12.92 -15.39 -2.76
N LYS A 66 13.81 -15.11 -1.79
CA LYS A 66 15.27 -15.08 -1.98
C LYS A 66 15.92 -16.46 -2.17
N ALA A 67 15.40 -17.52 -1.56
CA ALA A 67 15.95 -18.87 -1.68
C ALA A 67 15.44 -19.58 -2.94
N PHE A 68 14.17 -19.39 -3.30
CA PHE A 68 13.56 -19.92 -4.53
C PHE A 68 14.20 -19.34 -5.80
N ILE A 69 14.42 -18.02 -5.86
CA ILE A 69 15.17 -17.37 -6.95
C ILE A 69 16.61 -17.92 -7.00
N ARG A 70 17.23 -18.12 -5.83
CA ARG A 70 18.61 -18.60 -5.76
C ARG A 70 18.81 -20.02 -6.29
N LYS A 71 17.79 -20.86 -6.24
CA LYS A 71 17.89 -22.29 -6.57
C LYS A 71 17.27 -22.65 -7.92
N HIS A 72 16.50 -21.76 -8.54
CA HIS A 72 15.86 -21.98 -9.86
C HIS A 72 16.21 -20.93 -10.93
N LEU A 73 16.80 -19.78 -10.58
CA LEU A 73 17.28 -18.78 -11.54
C LEU A 73 18.82 -18.67 -11.60
N LEU A 74 19.56 -19.41 -10.76
CA LEU A 74 21.03 -19.41 -10.73
C LEU A 74 21.63 -20.78 -11.07
N SER A 75 21.16 -21.43 -12.13
CA SER A 75 22.11 -22.26 -12.90
C SER A 75 23.03 -21.30 -13.66
N GLU A 76 24.34 -21.49 -13.49
CA GLU A 76 25.46 -20.54 -13.65
C GLU A 76 25.63 -19.85 -15.03
N GLU A 77 24.72 -20.07 -15.98
CA GLU A 77 24.84 -19.59 -17.37
C GLU A 77 23.95 -18.36 -17.66
N ASP A 78 22.85 -18.17 -16.93
CA ASP A 78 21.88 -17.07 -17.15
C ASP A 78 22.09 -15.84 -16.23
N GLU A 79 23.10 -15.88 -15.35
CA GLU A 79 23.35 -14.87 -14.32
C GLU A 79 23.63 -13.47 -14.90
N GLN A 80 24.24 -13.37 -16.08
CA GLN A 80 24.60 -12.08 -16.68
C GLN A 80 23.50 -11.49 -17.57
N ALA A 81 22.68 -12.36 -18.19
CA ALA A 81 21.63 -11.95 -19.12
C ALA A 81 20.40 -11.35 -18.42
N ILE A 82 20.06 -11.87 -17.22
CA ILE A 82 18.87 -11.42 -16.47
C ILE A 82 19.21 -10.30 -15.47
N ARG A 83 20.45 -10.23 -14.95
CA ARG A 83 20.85 -9.20 -13.98
C ARG A 83 20.90 -7.79 -14.57
N LYS A 84 21.42 -7.62 -15.79
CA LYS A 84 21.48 -6.31 -16.44
C LYS A 84 20.10 -5.67 -16.64
N PRO A 85 19.09 -6.37 -17.20
CA PRO A 85 17.75 -5.79 -17.34
C PRO A 85 17.08 -5.53 -15.99
N LEU A 86 17.18 -6.44 -15.01
CA LEU A 86 16.58 -6.21 -13.69
C LEU A 86 17.24 -5.06 -12.92
N GLN A 87 18.56 -4.90 -13.01
CA GLN A 87 19.26 -3.75 -12.43
C GLN A 87 18.84 -2.45 -13.13
N SER A 88 18.77 -2.43 -14.46
CA SER A 88 18.31 -1.23 -15.19
C SER A 88 16.87 -0.83 -14.86
N MET A 89 15.98 -1.81 -14.65
CA MET A 89 14.60 -1.57 -14.25
C MET A 89 14.51 -1.06 -12.81
N TYR A 90 15.30 -1.65 -11.90
CA TYR A 90 15.37 -1.21 -10.52
C TYR A 90 15.96 0.19 -10.38
N ASP A 91 17.04 0.48 -11.10
CA ASP A 91 17.69 1.78 -11.13
C ASP A 91 16.77 2.84 -11.73
N GLY A 92 16.01 2.50 -12.78
CA GLY A 92 14.96 3.36 -13.35
C GLY A 92 13.85 3.67 -12.34
N LEU A 93 13.30 2.65 -11.68
CA LEU A 93 12.30 2.86 -10.63
C LEU A 93 12.86 3.70 -9.47
N ARG A 94 14.12 3.46 -9.08
CA ARG A 94 14.76 4.19 -8.00
C ARG A 94 14.93 5.66 -8.36
N ALA A 95 15.33 5.95 -9.59
CA ALA A 95 15.50 7.31 -10.12
C ALA A 95 14.17 8.06 -10.17
N ASP A 96 13.12 7.43 -10.72
CA ASP A 96 11.77 8.03 -10.77
C ASP A 96 11.23 8.34 -9.38
N VAL A 97 11.39 7.40 -8.44
CA VAL A 97 10.94 7.60 -7.05
C VAL A 97 11.73 8.72 -6.37
N SER A 98 13.04 8.83 -6.60
CA SER A 98 13.82 9.96 -6.05
C SER A 98 13.42 11.29 -6.67
N GLY A 99 13.15 11.34 -7.99
CA GLY A 99 12.70 12.56 -8.67
C GLY A 99 11.36 13.04 -8.12
N VAL A 100 10.38 12.14 -8.02
CA VAL A 100 9.07 12.44 -7.42
C VAL A 100 9.21 12.90 -5.97
N HIS A 101 10.12 12.32 -5.20
CA HIS A 101 10.36 12.73 -3.82
C HIS A 101 10.91 14.17 -3.72
N ASP A 102 11.84 14.52 -4.60
CA ASP A 102 12.43 15.87 -4.65
C ASP A 102 11.40 16.91 -5.12
N ASP A 103 10.59 16.59 -6.14
CA ASP A 103 9.49 17.45 -6.62
C ASP A 103 8.47 17.71 -5.51
N LEU A 104 8.08 16.67 -4.76
CA LEU A 104 7.17 16.80 -3.63
C LEU A 104 7.76 17.69 -2.53
N LYS A 105 9.07 17.57 -2.27
CA LYS A 105 9.76 18.39 -1.28
C LYS A 105 9.87 19.85 -1.71
N GLU A 106 10.07 20.11 -3.00
CA GLU A 106 10.07 21.46 -3.56
C GLU A 106 8.67 22.08 -3.50
N VAL A 107 7.62 21.35 -3.88
CA VAL A 107 6.23 21.81 -3.79
C VAL A 107 5.86 22.07 -2.33
N ALA A 108 6.25 21.18 -1.40
CA ALA A 108 6.04 21.37 0.02
C ALA A 108 6.75 22.62 0.54
N LYS A 109 8.01 22.83 0.15
CA LYS A 109 8.76 24.04 0.51
C LYS A 109 8.15 25.30 -0.12
N ALA A 110 7.70 25.25 -1.37
CA ALA A 110 7.05 26.37 -2.04
C ALA A 110 5.68 26.70 -1.41
N ALA A 111 4.93 25.69 -0.99
CA ALA A 111 3.68 25.86 -0.25
C ALA A 111 3.95 26.44 1.15
N ASP A 112 4.97 25.96 1.85
CA ASP A 112 5.38 26.48 3.17
C ASP A 112 5.93 27.91 3.10
N VAL A 113 6.72 28.24 2.06
CA VAL A 113 7.19 29.60 1.79
C VAL A 113 6.04 30.52 1.39
N ARG A 114 5.03 30.04 0.66
CA ARG A 114 3.81 30.81 0.34
C ARG A 114 2.93 31.01 1.58
N ASN A 115 2.98 30.09 2.53
CA ASN A 115 2.35 30.22 3.85
C ASN A 115 3.14 31.18 4.77
N THR A 116 4.47 31.22 4.63
CA THR A 116 5.39 32.09 5.39
C THR A 116 5.49 33.50 4.79
N THR A 117 5.22 33.66 3.49
CA THR A 117 5.22 34.94 2.76
C THR A 117 3.81 35.41 2.45
N ARG A 118 2.90 35.34 3.42
CA ARG A 118 1.79 36.29 3.42
C ARG A 118 2.33 37.59 4.04
N PRO A 119 2.75 38.60 3.25
CA PRO A 119 2.73 39.93 3.80
C PRO A 119 1.27 40.21 4.14
N ILE A 120 1.01 40.43 5.42
CA ILE A 120 -0.11 41.27 5.84
C ILE A 120 0.16 42.69 5.30
N THR A 121 0.03 42.91 3.99
CA THR A 121 -0.34 44.23 3.49
C THR A 121 -1.81 44.42 3.81
N ALA A 122 -2.05 44.80 5.06
CA ALA A 122 -3.22 45.57 5.43
C ALA A 122 -3.15 46.91 4.68
N THR A 123 -3.57 46.93 3.41
CA THR A 123 -4.09 48.16 2.82
C THR A 123 -5.54 48.24 3.26
N GLY A 124 -5.75 49.00 4.33
CA GLY A 124 -7.09 49.33 4.79
C GLY A 124 -7.89 50.11 3.75
N GLY A 125 -9.20 49.90 3.79
CA GLY A 125 -10.18 50.92 3.41
C GLY A 125 -10.70 50.83 1.98
N THR A 126 -11.74 50.03 1.75
CA THR A 126 -13.07 50.58 1.46
C THR A 126 -14.12 49.47 1.56
N ALA A 127 -15.12 49.71 2.40
CA ALA A 127 -16.35 48.94 2.44
C ALA A 127 -17.09 49.11 1.10
N ALA A 128 -17.41 48.01 0.43
CA ALA A 128 -18.40 47.99 -0.64
C ALA A 128 -19.45 46.92 -0.29
N ALA A 129 -20.70 47.40 -0.17
CA ALA A 129 -21.87 46.71 0.31
C ALA A 129 -22.21 45.43 -0.49
N PRO A 130 -22.88 44.44 0.13
CA PRO A 130 -23.40 43.30 -0.61
C PRO A 130 -24.57 43.75 -1.51
N ALA A 131 -24.44 43.50 -2.82
CA ALA A 131 -25.52 43.72 -3.77
C ALA A 131 -26.74 42.83 -3.44
N PRO A 132 -27.98 43.33 -3.58
CA PRO A 132 -29.17 42.54 -3.35
C PRO A 132 -29.30 41.46 -4.43
N ARG A 133 -29.75 40.28 -3.98
CA ARG A 133 -30.06 39.11 -4.81
C ARG A 133 -31.14 39.49 -5.82
N ALA A 134 -30.89 39.27 -7.11
CA ALA A 134 -31.91 39.41 -8.13
C ALA A 134 -32.97 38.32 -7.89
N SER A 135 -34.11 38.76 -7.37
CA SER A 135 -35.34 37.99 -7.26
C SER A 135 -35.83 37.68 -8.67
N TYR A 136 -36.28 36.44 -8.88
CA TYR A 136 -37.05 36.04 -10.05
C TYR A 136 -38.33 36.84 -10.11
N ASP A 137 -38.56 37.53 -11.22
CA ASP A 137 -39.89 37.90 -11.74
C ASP A 137 -39.68 38.40 -13.19
N ASP A 138 -40.10 37.62 -14.18
CA ASP A 138 -41.25 38.01 -14.99
C ASP A 138 -41.54 36.92 -16.01
N ALA A 139 -42.81 36.57 -16.09
CA ALA A 139 -43.39 35.65 -17.04
C ALA A 139 -44.31 36.48 -17.92
N THR A 140 -43.99 36.61 -19.21
CA THR A 140 -44.93 36.53 -20.36
C THR A 140 -44.21 36.83 -21.67
#